data_AF-A0A4Q0T489-F1
#
_entry.id   AF-A0A4Q0T489-F1
#
_cell.length_a   1.000
_cell.length_b   1.000
_cell.length_c   1.000
_cell.angle_alpha   90.00
_cell.angle_beta   90.00
_cell.angle_gamma   90.00
#
_symmetry.space_group_name_H-M   'P 1'
#
loop_
_entity.id
_entity.type
_entity.pdbx_description
1 polymer ?
#
loop_
_entity_poly.entity_id
_entity_poly.type
_entity_poly.pdbx_seq_one_letter_code
_entity_poly.pdbx_strand_id
1 'polypeptide(L)'
;MQVLCERSNTGSDVRCTICGQGFLVYWQRTSPSERALARQKVILTLKEHHENEMSGHHAHPSERFSIPSWDTDVRFAAIAEHEEHHLQRA
;
A
#
# COMPACT_ATOMS: atom_id res chain seq x y z
N MET A 1 -13.36 2.36 -8.10
CA MET A 1 -13.34 2.05 -6.64
C MET A 1 -11.91 2.20 -6.15
N GLN A 2 -11.69 3.11 -5.21
CA GLN A 2 -10.40 3.30 -4.55
C GLN A 2 -10.38 2.53 -3.23
N VAL A 3 -9.25 1.90 -2.93
CA VAL A 3 -9.01 1.20 -1.67
C VAL A 3 -7.89 1.90 -0.92
N LEU A 4 -8.16 2.37 0.29
CA LEU A 4 -7.16 2.97 1.16
C LEU A 4 -6.64 1.92 2.14
N CYS A 5 -5.33 1.72 2.17
CA CYS A 5 -4.65 0.84 3.10
C CYS A 5 -3.87 1.67 4.11
N GLU A 6 -4.02 1.35 5.39
CA GLU A 6 -3.32 1.99 6.49
C GLU A 6 -2.58 0.95 7.32
N ARG A 7 -1.32 1.21 7.65
CA ARG A 7 -0.54 0.30 8.49
C ARG A 7 -1.10 0.32 9.90
N SER A 8 -1.34 -0.87 10.47
CA SER A 8 -1.87 -0.97 11.83
C SER A 8 -1.13 -2.02 12.64
N ASN A 9 -0.83 -1.64 13.89
CA ASN A 9 -0.14 -2.47 14.87
C ASN A 9 -1.10 -3.12 15.88
N THR A 10 -2.38 -2.73 15.88
CA THR A 10 -3.39 -3.18 16.85
C THR A 10 -4.46 -4.09 16.23
N GLY A 11 -4.68 -4.03 14.91
CA GLY A 11 -5.64 -4.86 14.19
C GLY A 11 -5.41 -4.83 12.69
N SER A 12 -5.71 -5.92 11.97
CA SER A 12 -5.47 -6.01 10.52
C SER A 12 -6.63 -6.69 9.80
N ASP A 13 -7.09 -6.08 8.71
CA ASP A 13 -8.00 -6.71 7.75
C ASP A 13 -7.24 -7.66 6.82
N VAL A 14 -6.01 -7.29 6.47
CA VAL A 14 -5.11 -8.06 5.62
C VAL A 14 -3.69 -8.02 6.19
N ARG A 15 -2.92 -9.07 5.91
CA ARG A 15 -1.50 -9.17 6.29
C ARG A 15 -0.67 -9.48 5.08
N CYS A 16 0.48 -8.83 4.95
CA CYS A 16 1.45 -9.18 3.93
C CYS A 16 2.01 -10.59 4.23
N THR A 17 1.97 -11.49 3.24
CA THR A 17 2.49 -12.86 3.39
C THR A 17 4.01 -12.94 3.37
N ILE A 18 4.70 -11.83 3.04
CA ILE A 18 6.17 -11.77 2.94
C ILE A 18 6.77 -11.30 4.26
N CYS A 19 6.39 -10.11 4.75
CA CYS A 19 6.95 -9.53 5.98
C CYS A 19 6.03 -9.60 7.21
N GLY A 20 4.77 -10.03 7.04
CA GLY A 20 3.82 -10.14 8.14
C GLY A 20 3.18 -8.82 8.61
N GLN A 21 3.50 -7.67 7.99
CA GLN A 21 2.89 -6.39 8.34
C GLN A 21 1.37 -6.42 8.13
N GLY A 22 0.64 -5.89 9.12
CA GLY A 22 -0.80 -5.79 9.13
C GLY A 22 -1.29 -4.44 8.59
N PHE A 23 -2.37 -4.48 7.81
CA PHE A 23 -3.00 -3.30 7.23
C PHE A 23 -4.50 -3.32 7.49
N LEU A 24 -5.05 -2.17 7.86
CA LEU A 24 -6.47 -1.88 7.83
C LEU A 24 -6.83 -1.42 6.42
N VAL A 25 -7.98 -1.88 5.93
CA VAL A 25 -8.43 -1.60 4.58
C VAL A 25 -9.76 -0.84 4.63
N TYR A 26 -9.74 0.39 4.14
CA TYR A 26 -10.90 1.24 4.04
C TYR A 26 -11.36 1.30 2.59
N TRP A 27 -12.61 0.89 2.35
CA TRP A 27 -13.25 0.93 1.03
C TRP A 27 -14.61 1.60 1.12
N GLN A 28 -15.02 2.30 0.07
CA GLN A 28 -16.36 2.86 -0.02
C GLN A 28 -17.35 1.80 -0.50
N ARG A 29 -18.32 1.49 0.36
CA ARG A 29 -19.59 0.76 0.09
C ARG A 29 -19.55 -0.22 -1.09
N THR A 30 -19.24 -1.47 -0.79
CA THR A 30 -19.33 -2.57 -1.77
C THR A 30 -19.83 -3.89 -1.22
N SER A 31 -20.34 -4.69 -2.15
CA SER A 31 -20.89 -6.02 -1.95
C SER A 31 -19.83 -7.02 -1.43
N PRO A 32 -20.24 -8.14 -0.81
CA PRO A 32 -19.29 -9.12 -0.25
C PRO A 32 -18.28 -9.67 -1.28
N SER A 33 -18.71 -9.88 -2.53
CA SER A 33 -17.88 -10.35 -3.64
C SER A 33 -16.82 -9.33 -4.03
N GLU A 34 -17.19 -8.05 -4.12
CA GLU A 34 -16.25 -6.97 -4.40
C GLU A 34 -15.23 -6.78 -3.27
N ARG A 35 -15.62 -6.99 -2.01
CA ARG A 35 -14.68 -6.97 -0.88
C ARG A 35 -13.66 -8.09 -0.96
N ALA A 36 -14.08 -9.30 -1.37
CA ALA A 36 -13.16 -10.42 -1.56
C ALA A 36 -12.12 -10.11 -2.66
N LEU A 37 -12.57 -9.56 -3.79
CA LEU A 37 -11.68 -9.12 -4.87
C LEU A 37 -10.74 -7.99 -4.43
N ALA A 38 -11.24 -7.00 -3.70
CA ALA A 38 -10.44 -5.91 -3.16
C ALA A 38 -9.33 -6.44 -2.24
N ARG A 39 -9.65 -7.36 -1.32
CA ARG A 39 -8.66 -8.00 -0.45
C ARG A 39 -7.59 -8.73 -1.26
N GLN A 40 -7.99 -9.46 -2.31
CA GLN A 40 -7.04 -10.16 -3.18
C GLN A 40 -6.09 -9.18 -3.87
N LYS A 41 -6.60 -8.05 -4.38
CA LYS A 41 -5.77 -7.00 -4.98
C LYS A 41 -4.80 -6.38 -3.98
N VAL A 42 -5.26 -6.08 -2.77
CA VAL A 42 -4.39 -5.56 -1.71
C VAL A 42 -3.24 -6.53 -1.42
N ILE A 43 -3.51 -7.83 -1.33
CA ILE A 43 -2.46 -8.84 -1.11
C ILE A 43 -1.46 -8.87 -2.28
N LEU A 44 -1.93 -8.74 -3.53
CA LEU A 44 -1.06 -8.70 -4.70
C LEU A 44 -0.18 -7.45 -4.70
N THR A 45 -0.75 -6.27 -4.47
CA THR A 45 0.02 -5.02 -4.38
C THR A 45 1.04 -5.05 -3.24
N LEU A 46 0.67 -5.62 -2.09
CA LEU A 46 1.63 -5.87 -1.02
C LEU A 46 2.76 -6.79 -1.47
N LYS A 47 2.54 -7.77 -2.35
CA LYS A 47 3.64 -8.58 -2.88
C LYS A 47 4.53 -7.80 -3.85
N GLU A 48 3.93 -7.04 -4.77
CA GLU A 48 4.63 -6.24 -5.77
C GLU A 48 5.59 -5.22 -5.13
N HIS A 49 5.21 -4.68 -3.98
CA HIS A 49 6.07 -3.79 -3.18
C HIS A 49 7.41 -4.44 -2.80
N HIS A 50 7.47 -5.75 -2.55
CA HIS A 50 8.71 -6.47 -2.26
C HIS A 50 9.48 -6.87 -3.53
N GLU A 51 8.84 -6.82 -4.70
CA GLU A 51 9.51 -7.09 -5.98
C GLU A 51 10.32 -5.88 -6.47
N ASN A 52 9.88 -4.67 -6.13
CA ASN A 52 10.45 -3.42 -6.65
C ASN A 52 11.28 -2.64 -5.61
N GLU A 53 10.94 -2.73 -4.32
CA GLU A 53 11.61 -2.01 -3.23
C GLU A 53 12.27 -2.99 -2.25
N MET A 54 13.38 -2.56 -1.64
CA MET A 54 14.26 -3.32 -0.74
C MET A 54 13.53 -4.32 0.18
N SER A 55 14.07 -5.53 0.30
CA SER A 55 13.52 -6.60 1.14
C SER A 55 13.29 -6.17 2.59
N GLY A 56 12.11 -6.46 3.14
CA GLY A 56 11.80 -6.31 4.56
C GLY A 56 10.68 -5.30 4.86
N HIS A 57 10.66 -4.74 6.07
CA HIS A 57 9.55 -3.90 6.54
C HIS A 57 9.45 -2.52 5.86
N HIS A 58 10.44 -2.17 5.05
CA HIS A 58 10.54 -0.91 4.32
C HIS A 58 9.88 -0.96 2.93
N ALA A 59 9.53 -2.14 2.43
CA ALA A 59 8.83 -2.31 1.16
C ALA A 59 7.43 -1.67 1.17
N HIS A 60 6.83 -1.45 2.35
CA HIS A 60 5.50 -0.86 2.47
C HIS A 60 5.56 0.59 2.94
N PRO A 61 4.69 1.47 2.41
CA PRO A 61 4.55 2.84 2.88
C PRO A 61 4.33 2.89 4.40
N SER A 62 5.00 3.82 5.07
CA SER A 62 5.07 3.88 6.53
C SER A 62 3.72 4.12 7.20
N GLU A 63 2.80 4.78 6.50
CA GLU A 63 1.57 5.29 7.11
C GLU A 63 0.33 4.83 6.34
N ARG A 64 0.16 5.30 5.09
CA ARG A 64 -1.07 5.10 4.31
C ARG A 64 -0.76 5.06 2.83
N PHE A 65 -1.45 4.22 2.08
CA PHE A 65 -1.36 4.20 0.63
C PHE A 65 -2.70 3.85 -0.02
N SER A 66 -2.94 4.43 -1.19
CA SER A 66 -4.11 4.10 -1.99
C SER A 66 -3.75 3.06 -3.04
N ILE A 67 -4.61 2.07 -3.22
CA ILE A 67 -4.59 1.20 -4.39
C ILE A 67 -5.57 1.79 -5.39
N PRO A 68 -5.08 2.42 -6.48
CA PRO A 68 -5.92 3.01 -7.50
C PRO A 68 -6.85 1.97 -8.14
N SER A 69 -7.96 2.49 -8.64
CA SER A 69 -9.14 1.70 -8.94
C SER A 69 -8.94 0.67 -10.04
N TRP A 70 -9.68 -0.43 -9.90
CA TRP A 70 -9.88 -1.53 -10.85
C TRP A 70 -10.09 -1.18 -12.32
N ASP A 71 -10.27 0.08 -12.67
CA ASP A 71 -10.41 0.56 -14.02
C ASP A 71 -9.20 1.42 -14.35
N THR A 72 -8.48 1.02 -15.40
CA THR A 72 -7.30 1.65 -15.99
C THR A 72 -5.96 1.47 -15.28
N ASP A 73 -5.13 0.62 -15.88
CA ASP A 73 -3.73 0.86 -16.21
C ASP A 73 -3.01 1.87 -15.30
N VAL A 74 -2.50 1.40 -14.17
CA VAL A 74 -1.82 2.28 -13.22
C VAL A 74 -0.33 2.23 -13.52
N ARG A 75 0.08 3.10 -14.44
CA ARG A 75 1.42 3.67 -14.43
C ARG A 75 1.64 4.28 -13.04
N PHE A 76 2.56 3.67 -12.29
CA PHE A 76 3.03 4.11 -10.99
C PHE A 76 3.38 5.60 -11.01
N ALA A 77 2.48 6.44 -10.49
CA ALA A 77 2.75 7.84 -10.20
C ALA A 77 2.91 7.98 -8.67
N ALA A 78 4.16 8.22 -8.30
CA ALA A 78 4.67 8.56 -6.98
C ALA A 78 3.92 9.70 -6.29
N ILE A 79 3.88 9.68 -4.94
CA ILE A 79 4.08 10.83 -4.02
C ILE A 79 4.51 10.17 -2.67
N ALA A 80 5.60 10.52 -1.99
CA ALA A 80 5.96 11.86 -1.56
C ALA A 80 7.47 12.09 -1.36
N GLU A 81 7.88 13.25 -1.85
CA GLU A 81 9.10 13.98 -1.52
C GLU A 81 9.25 14.15 0.01
N HIS A 82 10.45 13.91 0.52
CA HIS A 82 10.91 14.50 1.78
C HIS A 82 12.21 15.27 1.51
N GLU A 83 12.07 16.57 1.61
CA GLU A 83 13.04 17.66 1.73
C GLU A 83 14.40 17.28 2.36
N GLU A 84 15.49 17.50 1.62
CA GLU A 84 16.84 17.68 2.17
C GLU A 84 17.65 18.70 1.36
N HIS A 85 17.33 19.99 1.52
CA HIS A 85 18.25 21.06 1.12
C HIS A 85 19.28 21.27 2.24
N HIS A 86 20.25 20.35 2.36
CA HIS A 86 21.35 20.44 3.31
C HIS A 86 22.68 20.75 2.60
N LEU A 87 23.00 22.04 2.59
CA LEU A 87 24.33 22.62 2.79
C LEU A 87 25.54 22.01 2.04
N GLN A 88 25.90 22.62 0.90
CA GLN A 88 27.26 22.60 0.34
C GLN A 88 27.84 24.02 0.49
N ARG A 89 28.58 24.33 1.56
CA ARG A 89 30.05 24.46 1.59
C ARG A 89 30.66 24.96 0.27
N ALA A 90 30.98 26.25 0.17
CA ALA A 90 32.34 26.81 0.12
C ALA A 90 32.28 28.32 -0.19
#